data_AF-A0A183URY0-F1
#
_entry.id   AF-A0A183URY0-F1
#
_cell.length_a   1.000
_cell.length_b   1.000
_cell.length_c   1.000
_cell.angle_alpha   90.00
_cell.angle_beta   90.00
_cell.angle_gamma   90.00
#
_symmetry.space_group_name_H-M   'P 1'
#
loop_
_entity.id
_entity.type
_entity.pdbx_description
1 polymer ?
#
loop_
_entity_poly.entity_id
_entity_poly.type
_entity_poly.pdbx_seq_one_letter_code
_entity_poly.pdbx_strand_id
1 'polypeptide(L)'
;MGNQYHKPARQGDSPYTRSGIPPPAILKKSGSDAPSHRINDPMSLEMHMADERVRAAGLSPAEREWRIKWLKDQHLHPDEPIHVDAVHRQLNPIRVLYRMPFDKLYVHFLKPTFGVYYGTAIRVTVPKFIMAFCALEIIYYYWKYEVKDWEHLRGVETIPLKQVITKEKEIEAAHPGLLKEGLMDPAKYRFYSPTFDKRTALKDIGEPARPW
;
A
#
# COMPACT_ATOMS: atom_id res chain seq x y z
N MET A 1 14.31 -28.80 16.37
CA MET A 1 14.18 -27.94 17.57
C MET A 1 12.92 -28.37 18.29
N GLY A 2 13.04 -29.04 19.44
CA GLY A 2 11.87 -29.52 20.19
C GLY A 2 11.17 -28.34 20.85
N ASN A 3 9.87 -28.19 20.61
CA ASN A 3 9.06 -27.21 21.33
C ASN A 3 9.11 -27.55 22.83
N GLN A 4 9.83 -26.77 23.62
CA GLN A 4 9.82 -26.88 25.07
C GLN A 4 8.42 -26.48 25.54
N TYR A 5 7.61 -27.49 25.84
CA TYR A 5 6.25 -27.27 26.33
C TYR A 5 6.31 -26.71 27.76
N HIS A 6 5.95 -25.44 27.93
CA HIS A 6 5.72 -24.85 29.24
C HIS A 6 4.28 -25.11 29.67
N LYS A 7 4.09 -25.76 30.84
CA LYS A 7 2.75 -25.95 31.41
C LYS A 7 2.13 -24.58 31.71
N PRO A 8 0.93 -24.25 31.20
CA PRO A 8 0.26 -23.00 31.56
C PRO A 8 -0.17 -23.01 33.03
N ALA A 9 -0.27 -21.83 33.64
CA ALA A 9 -0.74 -21.67 35.01
C ALA A 9 -2.18 -22.18 35.15
N ARG A 10 -2.48 -22.88 36.26
CA ARG A 10 -3.82 -23.39 36.55
C ARG A 10 -4.73 -22.23 36.95
N GLN A 11 -5.81 -22.02 36.20
CA GLN A 11 -6.74 -20.91 36.38
C GLN A 11 -8.05 -21.30 37.10
N GLY A 12 -8.32 -22.61 37.30
CA GLY A 12 -9.54 -23.04 38.01
C GLY A 12 -9.43 -24.40 38.72
N ASP A 13 -10.56 -24.85 39.25
CA ASP A 13 -10.65 -26.00 40.16
C ASP A 13 -11.16 -27.30 39.51
N SER A 14 -11.41 -27.31 38.20
CA SER A 14 -11.88 -28.51 37.54
C SER A 14 -10.84 -29.64 37.67
N PRO A 15 -11.24 -30.86 38.09
CA PRO A 15 -10.32 -32.00 38.22
C PRO A 15 -10.07 -32.70 36.87
N TYR A 16 -10.76 -32.25 35.81
CA TYR A 16 -10.78 -32.89 34.50
C TYR A 16 -9.85 -32.22 33.48
N THR A 17 -9.52 -30.94 33.63
CA THR A 17 -8.63 -30.21 32.72
C THR A 17 -7.31 -29.79 33.39
N ARG A 18 -6.21 -29.78 32.63
CA ARG A 18 -4.90 -29.36 33.13
C ARG A 18 -4.80 -27.87 33.41
N SER A 19 -5.59 -27.06 32.71
CA SER A 19 -5.76 -25.62 32.96
C SER A 19 -6.64 -25.33 34.18
N GLY A 20 -7.38 -26.32 34.69
CA GLY A 20 -8.31 -26.16 35.82
C GLY A 20 -9.63 -25.49 35.45
N ILE A 21 -9.80 -24.98 34.23
CA ILE A 21 -11.07 -24.42 33.75
C ILE A 21 -11.99 -25.59 33.36
N PRO A 22 -13.24 -25.66 33.82
CA PRO A 22 -14.14 -26.74 33.42
C PRO A 22 -14.26 -26.81 31.89
N PRO A 23 -14.29 -28.01 31.29
CA PRO A 23 -14.47 -28.11 29.86
C PRO A 23 -15.82 -27.45 29.48
N PRO A 24 -15.89 -26.73 28.35
CA PRO A 24 -17.13 -26.10 27.93
C PRO A 24 -18.24 -27.15 27.80
N ALA A 25 -19.44 -26.84 28.29
CA ALA A 25 -20.55 -27.78 28.30
C ALA A 25 -20.92 -28.19 26.87
N ILE A 26 -20.96 -29.50 26.64
CA ILE A 26 -21.40 -30.07 25.37
C ILE A 26 -22.90 -30.33 25.49
N LEU A 27 -23.72 -29.65 24.67
CA LEU A 27 -25.16 -29.83 24.69
C LEU A 27 -25.60 -30.76 23.55
N LYS A 28 -26.51 -31.68 23.84
CA LYS A 28 -27.22 -32.48 22.83
C LYS A 28 -28.63 -31.90 22.68
N LYS A 29 -29.05 -31.59 21.46
CA LYS A 29 -30.43 -31.15 21.21
C LYS A 29 -31.36 -32.31 21.55
N SER A 30 -32.38 -32.06 22.38
CA SER A 30 -33.33 -33.11 22.79
C SER A 30 -33.94 -33.79 21.56
N GLY A 31 -33.84 -35.12 21.48
CA GLY A 31 -34.35 -35.93 20.37
C GLY A 31 -33.45 -36.04 19.12
N SER A 32 -32.26 -35.43 19.08
CA SER A 32 -31.36 -35.58 17.93
C SER A 32 -30.47 -36.81 18.04
N ASP A 33 -30.34 -37.60 16.98
CA ASP A 33 -29.33 -38.66 16.88
C ASP A 33 -27.91 -38.12 16.59
N ALA A 34 -27.79 -36.79 16.46
CA ALA A 34 -26.51 -36.12 16.25
C ALA A 34 -25.58 -36.27 17.46
N PRO A 35 -24.26 -36.38 17.22
CA PRO A 35 -23.27 -36.32 18.28
C PRO A 35 -23.28 -34.97 18.99
N SER A 36 -22.89 -34.99 20.26
CA SER A 36 -22.84 -33.81 21.13
C SER A 36 -21.77 -32.82 20.66
N HIS A 37 -22.11 -31.54 20.46
CA HIS A 37 -21.19 -30.48 19.96
C HIS A 37 -21.35 -29.14 20.73
N ARG A 38 -20.44 -28.18 20.50
CA ARG A 38 -20.50 -26.82 21.08
C ARG A 38 -21.57 -25.96 20.39
N ILE A 39 -22.28 -25.12 21.14
CA ILE A 39 -23.49 -24.38 20.71
C ILE A 39 -23.26 -23.41 19.54
N ASN A 40 -22.05 -22.84 19.39
CA ASN A 40 -21.76 -21.78 18.43
C ASN A 40 -20.85 -22.21 17.27
N ASP A 41 -20.58 -23.51 17.12
CA ASP A 41 -19.73 -24.03 16.07
C ASP A 41 -20.52 -25.12 15.31
N PRO A 42 -20.81 -24.94 14.00
CA PRO A 42 -21.52 -25.96 13.23
C PRO A 42 -20.82 -27.32 13.28
N MET A 43 -19.50 -27.36 13.57
CA MET A 43 -18.80 -28.53 14.07
C MET A 43 -17.44 -28.14 14.71
N SER A 44 -17.35 -28.13 16.03
CA SER A 44 -16.05 -27.89 16.70
C SER A 44 -15.06 -29.00 16.38
N LEU A 45 -13.91 -28.67 15.79
CA LEU A 45 -12.80 -29.61 15.52
C LEU A 45 -12.37 -30.41 16.76
N GLU A 46 -12.59 -29.84 17.94
CA GLU A 46 -12.18 -30.41 19.22
C GLU A 46 -13.20 -31.39 19.82
N MET A 47 -14.46 -31.46 19.36
CA MET A 47 -15.54 -32.35 19.87
C MET A 47 -15.47 -32.63 21.38
N HIS A 48 -15.62 -33.88 21.83
CA HIS A 48 -15.33 -34.31 23.21
C HIS A 48 -13.82 -34.39 23.52
N MET A 49 -12.96 -34.26 22.49
CA MET A 49 -11.50 -34.32 22.63
C MET A 49 -10.93 -33.03 23.21
N ALA A 50 -11.77 -32.03 23.50
CA ALA A 50 -11.44 -30.91 24.37
C ALA A 50 -11.01 -31.41 25.77
N ASP A 51 -11.61 -32.51 26.25
CA ASP A 51 -11.18 -33.20 27.46
C ASP A 51 -9.91 -34.02 27.18
N GLU A 52 -8.87 -33.79 27.97
CA GLU A 52 -7.57 -34.43 27.82
C GLU A 52 -7.63 -35.95 28.07
N ARG A 53 -8.55 -36.40 28.94
CA ARG A 53 -8.73 -37.84 29.24
C ARG A 53 -9.38 -38.58 28.08
N VAL A 54 -10.41 -37.98 27.49
CA VAL A 54 -11.11 -38.54 26.34
C VAL A 54 -10.22 -38.51 25.09
N ARG A 55 -9.39 -37.48 24.95
CA ARG A 55 -8.36 -37.40 23.90
C ARG A 55 -7.38 -38.58 23.92
N ALA A 56 -7.02 -39.08 25.10
CA ALA A 56 -6.14 -40.23 25.25
C ALA A 56 -6.81 -41.56 24.84
N ALA A 57 -8.14 -41.65 24.88
CA ALA A 57 -8.91 -42.83 24.50
C ALA A 57 -9.18 -42.96 22.98
N GLY A 58 -9.03 -41.86 22.23
CA GLY A 58 -9.27 -41.83 20.77
C GLY A 58 -10.74 -41.76 20.37
N LEU A 59 -11.03 -41.74 19.05
CA LEU A 59 -12.41 -41.68 18.52
C LEU A 59 -13.08 -43.06 18.57
N SER A 60 -14.37 -43.06 18.97
CA SER A 60 -15.23 -44.23 18.81
C SER A 60 -15.45 -44.58 17.32
N PRO A 61 -15.86 -45.82 17.00
CA PRO A 61 -16.17 -46.21 15.62
C PRO A 61 -17.22 -45.30 14.96
N ALA A 62 -18.29 -44.96 15.67
CA ALA A 62 -19.35 -44.09 15.18
C ALA A 62 -18.84 -42.68 14.87
N GLU A 63 -18.02 -42.10 15.74
CA GLU A 63 -17.44 -40.78 15.48
C GLU A 63 -16.45 -40.78 14.32
N ARG A 64 -15.73 -41.89 14.13
CA ARG A 64 -14.83 -42.06 13.00
C ARG A 64 -15.61 -42.08 11.68
N GLU A 65 -16.74 -42.75 11.63
CA GLU A 65 -17.64 -42.75 10.47
C GLU A 65 -18.17 -41.34 10.17
N TRP A 66 -18.62 -40.61 11.20
CA TRP A 66 -19.05 -39.22 11.06
C TRP A 66 -17.92 -38.30 10.58
N ARG A 67 -16.70 -38.49 11.09
CA ARG A 67 -15.53 -37.71 10.66
C ARG A 67 -15.16 -38.00 9.21
N ILE A 68 -15.26 -39.26 8.77
CA ILE A 68 -15.04 -39.64 7.37
C ILE A 68 -16.09 -38.98 6.47
N LYS A 69 -17.37 -39.01 6.86
CA LYS A 69 -18.44 -38.34 6.13
C LYS A 69 -18.19 -36.83 6.00
N TRP A 70 -17.86 -36.17 7.12
CA TRP A 70 -17.52 -34.75 7.12
C TRP A 70 -16.34 -34.42 6.21
N LEU A 71 -15.25 -35.18 6.27
CA LEU A 71 -14.09 -34.96 5.41
C LEU A 71 -14.45 -35.11 3.93
N LYS A 72 -15.36 -36.04 3.60
CA LYS A 72 -15.91 -36.15 2.24
C LYS A 72 -16.74 -34.93 1.87
N ASP A 73 -17.56 -34.42 2.78
CA ASP A 73 -18.39 -33.22 2.56
C ASP A 73 -17.55 -31.94 2.38
N GLN A 74 -16.29 -31.92 2.83
CA GLN A 74 -15.36 -30.81 2.54
C GLN A 74 -14.79 -30.84 1.11
N HIS A 75 -14.99 -31.92 0.35
CA HIS A 75 -14.60 -31.94 -1.05
C HIS A 75 -15.58 -31.07 -1.84
N LEU A 76 -15.06 -29.97 -2.37
CA LEU A 76 -15.80 -29.08 -3.25
C LEU A 76 -16.17 -29.81 -4.55
N HIS A 77 -17.26 -29.39 -5.17
CA HIS A 77 -17.63 -29.90 -6.50
C HIS A 77 -16.52 -29.53 -7.51
N PRO A 78 -16.21 -30.37 -8.52
CA PRO A 78 -15.19 -30.03 -9.53
C PRO A 78 -15.44 -28.70 -10.25
N ASP A 79 -16.69 -28.27 -10.34
CA ASP A 79 -17.06 -26.98 -10.97
C ASP A 79 -16.95 -25.78 -10.02
N GLU A 80 -16.67 -26.00 -8.74
CA GLU A 80 -16.46 -24.93 -7.77
C GLU A 80 -14.98 -24.53 -7.72
N PRO A 81 -14.67 -23.22 -7.66
CA PRO A 81 -15.57 -22.07 -7.49
C PRO A 81 -16.18 -21.53 -8.79
N ILE A 82 -17.52 -21.45 -8.85
CA ILE A 82 -18.24 -20.86 -9.99
C ILE A 82 -18.08 -19.33 -9.98
N HIS A 83 -17.40 -18.79 -10.99
CA HIS A 83 -17.31 -17.33 -11.18
C HIS A 83 -18.57 -16.83 -11.86
N VAL A 84 -19.45 -16.14 -11.12
CA VAL A 84 -20.66 -15.52 -11.66
C VAL A 84 -20.34 -14.10 -12.15
N ASP A 85 -20.16 -13.95 -13.47
CA ASP A 85 -19.83 -12.66 -14.08
C ASP A 85 -20.91 -11.58 -13.83
N ALA A 86 -22.18 -11.99 -13.76
CA ALA A 86 -23.32 -11.07 -13.69
C ALA A 86 -23.35 -10.20 -12.41
N VAL A 87 -22.93 -10.76 -11.26
CA VAL A 87 -22.89 -10.03 -9.97
C VAL A 87 -21.83 -8.92 -10.00
N HIS A 88 -20.79 -9.08 -10.81
CA HIS A 88 -19.68 -8.12 -10.91
C HIS A 88 -19.77 -7.19 -12.12
N ARG A 89 -20.85 -7.27 -12.93
CA ARG A 89 -20.96 -6.60 -14.24
C ARG A 89 -21.64 -5.22 -14.22
N GLN A 90 -22.01 -4.69 -13.05
CA GLN A 90 -22.58 -3.34 -12.93
C GLN A 90 -21.50 -2.24 -12.99
N LEU A 91 -20.82 -2.07 -14.13
CA LEU A 91 -19.81 -1.03 -14.32
C LEU A 91 -20.28 0.03 -15.33
N ASN A 92 -19.90 1.30 -15.08
CA ASN A 92 -20.12 2.41 -16.00
C ASN A 92 -19.53 2.12 -17.39
N PRO A 93 -20.18 2.53 -18.50
CA PRO A 93 -19.73 2.20 -19.87
C PRO A 93 -18.34 2.74 -20.19
N ILE A 94 -18.01 3.95 -19.71
CA ILE A 94 -16.66 4.53 -19.84
C ILE A 94 -15.62 3.62 -19.17
N ARG A 95 -15.97 3.07 -18.00
CA ARG A 95 -15.11 2.15 -17.26
C ARG A 95 -14.92 0.81 -17.97
N VAL A 96 -15.96 0.30 -18.61
CA VAL A 96 -15.86 -0.90 -19.45
C VAL A 96 -14.92 -0.64 -20.62
N LEU A 97 -15.05 0.51 -21.30
CA LEU A 97 -14.27 0.83 -22.49
C LEU A 97 -12.76 0.87 -22.21
N TYR A 98 -12.31 1.65 -21.23
CA TYR A 98 -10.88 1.76 -20.95
C TYR A 98 -10.27 0.49 -20.32
N ARG A 99 -11.09 -0.34 -19.64
CA ARG A 99 -10.63 -1.61 -19.04
C ARG A 99 -10.59 -2.78 -20.03
N MET A 100 -11.39 -2.70 -21.11
CA MET A 100 -11.54 -3.73 -22.14
C MET A 100 -10.24 -4.35 -22.67
N PRO A 101 -9.19 -3.58 -23.06
CA PRO A 101 -7.98 -4.18 -23.64
C PRO A 101 -7.25 -5.10 -22.63
N PHE A 102 -7.07 -4.64 -21.39
CA PHE A 102 -6.42 -5.42 -20.35
C PHE A 102 -7.29 -6.55 -19.80
N ASP A 103 -8.61 -6.41 -19.84
CA ASP A 103 -9.54 -7.49 -19.51
C ASP A 103 -9.45 -8.63 -20.52
N LYS A 104 -9.40 -8.32 -21.82
CA LYS A 104 -9.18 -9.33 -22.87
C LYS A 104 -7.83 -10.02 -22.71
N LEU A 105 -6.77 -9.24 -22.47
CA LEU A 105 -5.43 -9.77 -22.25
C LEU A 105 -5.39 -10.69 -21.02
N TYR A 106 -6.12 -10.34 -19.96
CA TYR A 106 -6.23 -11.16 -18.76
C TYR A 106 -6.92 -12.50 -19.03
N VAL A 107 -8.07 -12.49 -19.69
CA VAL A 107 -8.86 -13.71 -19.96
C VAL A 107 -8.13 -14.66 -20.90
N HIS A 108 -7.54 -14.14 -21.98
CA HIS A 108 -6.95 -14.98 -23.04
C HIS A 108 -5.49 -15.37 -22.80
N PHE A 109 -4.72 -14.58 -22.04
CA PHE A 109 -3.28 -14.84 -21.86
C PHE A 109 -2.87 -14.95 -20.39
N LEU A 110 -3.18 -13.95 -19.55
CA LEU A 110 -2.61 -13.94 -18.19
C LEU A 110 -3.18 -15.06 -17.31
N LYS A 111 -4.50 -15.27 -17.35
CA LYS A 111 -5.18 -16.30 -16.56
C LYS A 111 -4.70 -17.71 -16.91
N PRO A 112 -4.65 -18.15 -18.19
CA PRO A 112 -4.18 -19.50 -18.51
C PRO A 112 -2.68 -19.70 -18.26
N THR A 113 -1.84 -18.68 -18.45
CA THR A 113 -0.38 -18.84 -18.31
C THR A 113 0.12 -18.71 -16.87
N PHE A 114 -0.39 -17.72 -16.11
CA PHE A 114 0.12 -17.40 -14.77
C PHE A 114 -0.84 -17.80 -13.64
N GLY A 115 -2.02 -18.32 -13.98
CA GLY A 115 -3.08 -18.60 -13.02
C GLY A 115 -3.79 -17.34 -12.53
N VAL A 116 -4.78 -17.55 -11.66
CA VAL A 116 -5.68 -16.48 -11.20
C VAL A 116 -4.94 -15.45 -10.33
N TYR A 117 -4.08 -15.90 -9.42
CA TYR A 117 -3.41 -15.00 -8.46
C TYR A 117 -2.44 -14.03 -9.16
N TYR A 118 -1.46 -14.55 -9.91
CA TYR A 118 -0.50 -13.70 -10.59
C TYR A 118 -1.13 -12.94 -11.76
N GLY A 119 -2.06 -13.55 -12.50
CA GLY A 119 -2.75 -12.87 -13.58
C GLY A 119 -3.56 -11.66 -13.10
N THR A 120 -4.23 -11.76 -11.94
CA THR A 120 -4.97 -10.62 -11.37
C THR A 120 -4.04 -9.51 -10.90
N ALA A 121 -2.90 -9.86 -10.30
CA ALA A 121 -1.89 -8.88 -9.90
C ALA A 121 -1.40 -8.07 -11.13
N ILE A 122 -1.00 -8.75 -12.20
CA ILE A 122 -0.51 -8.12 -13.44
C ILE A 122 -1.59 -7.22 -14.07
N ARG A 123 -2.83 -7.70 -14.16
CA ARG A 123 -3.96 -6.94 -14.72
C ARG A 123 -4.21 -5.62 -13.98
N VAL A 124 -3.94 -5.57 -12.67
CA VAL A 124 -4.19 -4.37 -11.85
C VAL A 124 -2.98 -3.44 -11.82
N THR A 125 -1.76 -3.96 -11.80
CA THR A 125 -0.54 -3.16 -11.61
C THR A 125 -0.06 -2.54 -12.91
N VAL A 126 0.03 -3.31 -14.00
CA VAL A 126 0.62 -2.87 -15.26
C VAL A 126 -0.10 -1.65 -15.86
N PRO A 127 -1.45 -1.62 -15.95
CA PRO A 127 -2.13 -0.45 -16.50
C PRO A 127 -1.90 0.81 -15.68
N LYS A 128 -1.80 0.68 -14.34
CA LYS A 128 -1.53 1.81 -13.45
C LYS A 128 -0.12 2.36 -13.67
N PHE A 129 0.88 1.48 -13.84
CA PHE A 129 2.24 1.90 -14.17
C PHE A 129 2.30 2.60 -15.53
N ILE A 130 1.60 2.08 -16.54
CA ILE A 130 1.53 2.72 -17.86
C ILE A 130 0.85 4.09 -17.77
N MET A 131 -0.27 4.20 -17.08
CA MET A 131 -0.95 5.50 -16.89
C MET A 131 -0.08 6.49 -16.10
N ALA A 132 0.61 6.03 -15.05
CA ALA A 132 1.53 6.87 -14.29
C ALA A 132 2.71 7.34 -15.15
N PHE A 133 3.29 6.45 -15.95
CA PHE A 133 4.37 6.79 -16.88
C PHE A 133 3.91 7.81 -17.91
N CYS A 134 2.79 7.58 -18.60
CA CYS A 134 2.24 8.55 -19.55
C CYS A 134 1.92 9.90 -18.91
N ALA A 135 1.38 9.92 -17.69
CA ALA A 135 1.11 11.15 -16.97
C ALA A 135 2.41 11.91 -16.63
N LEU A 136 3.45 11.21 -16.18
CA LEU A 136 4.76 11.81 -15.92
C LEU A 136 5.40 12.38 -17.19
N GLU A 137 5.33 11.65 -18.31
CA GLU A 137 5.83 12.15 -19.60
C GLU A 137 5.05 13.39 -20.07
N ILE A 138 3.74 13.42 -19.91
CA ILE A 138 2.92 14.62 -20.23
C ILE A 138 3.31 15.80 -19.34
N ILE A 139 3.45 15.57 -18.03
CA ILE A 139 3.87 16.61 -17.08
C ILE A 139 5.27 17.12 -17.43
N TYR A 140 6.19 16.21 -17.72
CA TYR A 140 7.56 16.54 -18.10
C TYR A 140 7.61 17.32 -19.41
N TYR A 141 6.88 16.87 -20.43
CA TYR A 141 6.79 17.55 -21.71
C TYR A 141 6.23 18.96 -21.54
N TYR A 142 5.12 19.10 -20.80
CA TYR A 142 4.52 20.40 -20.51
C TYR A 142 5.49 21.30 -19.75
N TRP A 143 6.13 20.78 -18.70
CA TRP A 143 7.11 21.54 -17.94
C TRP A 143 8.34 21.95 -18.76
N LYS A 144 8.79 21.11 -19.71
CA LYS A 144 9.98 21.37 -20.53
C LYS A 144 9.73 22.38 -21.66
N TYR A 145 8.56 22.35 -22.29
CA TYR A 145 8.29 23.13 -23.50
C TYR A 145 7.31 24.29 -23.30
N GLU A 146 6.49 24.25 -22.24
CA GLU A 146 5.54 25.31 -21.88
C GLU A 146 6.04 26.01 -20.60
N VAL A 147 7.32 26.42 -20.61
CA VAL A 147 7.87 27.29 -19.57
C VAL A 147 7.35 28.70 -19.80
N LYS A 148 6.85 29.33 -18.73
CA LYS A 148 6.38 30.72 -18.81
C LYS A 148 7.58 31.66 -18.88
N ASP A 149 7.87 32.10 -20.09
CA ASP A 149 8.86 33.13 -20.39
C ASP A 149 8.21 34.47 -20.73
N TRP A 150 9.01 35.52 -20.92
CA TRP A 150 8.52 36.82 -21.35
C TRP A 150 7.86 36.79 -22.75
N GLU A 151 8.18 35.80 -23.58
CA GLU A 151 7.55 35.54 -24.89
C GLU A 151 6.23 34.75 -24.76
N HIS A 152 6.06 33.96 -23.69
CA HIS A 152 4.95 33.00 -23.53
C HIS A 152 4.19 33.29 -22.23
N LEU A 153 2.97 33.86 -22.33
CA LEU A 153 2.19 34.29 -21.15
C LEU A 153 1.67 33.12 -20.29
N ARG A 154 1.54 31.93 -20.88
CA ARG A 154 1.02 30.71 -20.23
C ARG A 154 2.18 29.77 -19.93
N GLY A 155 1.99 28.84 -18.98
CA GLY A 155 2.97 27.83 -18.66
C GLY A 155 3.37 27.80 -17.20
N VAL A 156 4.38 26.99 -16.90
CA VAL A 156 4.95 26.85 -15.55
C VAL A 156 6.00 27.94 -15.34
N GLU A 157 5.83 28.76 -14.31
CA GLU A 157 6.85 29.73 -13.88
C GLU A 157 7.99 28.98 -13.18
N THR A 158 9.15 28.92 -13.83
CA THR A 158 10.37 28.42 -13.19
C THR A 158 11.12 29.59 -12.57
N ILE A 159 10.99 29.75 -11.26
CA ILE A 159 11.81 30.71 -10.51
C ILE A 159 13.20 30.09 -10.35
N PRO A 160 14.30 30.84 -10.58
CA PRO A 160 15.64 30.33 -10.29
C PRO A 160 15.70 29.89 -8.82
N LEU A 161 16.20 28.68 -8.58
CA LEU A 161 16.42 28.18 -7.22
C LEU A 161 17.28 29.17 -6.45
N LYS A 162 16.80 29.60 -5.27
CA LYS A 162 17.63 30.38 -4.35
C LYS A 162 18.89 29.57 -4.05
N GLN A 163 20.05 30.12 -4.38
CA GLN A 163 21.31 29.48 -4.04
C GLN A 163 21.42 29.41 -2.51
N VAL A 164 21.55 28.19 -1.98
CA VAL A 164 21.74 27.96 -0.55
C VAL A 164 23.24 27.97 -0.26
N ILE A 165 23.69 28.94 0.51
CA ILE A 165 25.08 29.02 0.98
C ILE A 165 25.16 28.35 2.34
N THR A 166 25.81 27.20 2.41
CA THR A 166 25.93 26.41 3.66
C THR A 166 26.70 27.13 4.76
N LYS A 167 27.68 27.97 4.40
CA LYS A 167 28.57 28.70 5.31
C LYS A 167 28.28 30.21 5.38
N GLU A 168 27.03 30.60 5.17
CA GLU A 168 26.62 32.02 5.16
C GLU A 168 27.14 32.81 6.37
N LYS A 169 27.00 32.25 7.58
CA LYS A 169 27.42 32.90 8.83
C LYS A 169 28.93 33.06 8.98
N GLU A 170 29.71 32.08 8.55
CA GLU A 170 31.19 32.14 8.62
C GLU A 170 31.71 33.22 7.67
N ILE A 171 31.14 33.28 6.46
CA ILE A 171 31.53 34.26 5.44
C ILE A 171 31.15 35.67 5.88
N GLU A 172 29.94 35.86 6.41
CA GLU A 172 29.49 37.18 6.88
C GLU A 172 30.32 37.67 8.08
N ALA A 173 30.77 36.77 8.96
CA ALA A 173 31.65 37.11 10.07
C ALA A 173 33.06 37.51 9.62
N ALA A 174 33.61 36.84 8.60
CA ALA A 174 34.93 37.16 8.04
C ALA A 174 34.90 38.41 7.15
N HIS A 175 33.83 38.59 6.38
CA HIS A 175 33.67 39.64 5.38
C HIS A 175 32.23 40.17 5.41
N PRO A 176 31.93 41.14 6.30
CA PRO A 176 30.57 41.66 6.45
C PRO A 176 30.09 42.34 5.15
N GLY A 177 28.86 42.02 4.73
CA GLY A 177 28.23 42.56 3.53
C GLY A 177 28.69 41.94 2.21
N LEU A 178 29.72 41.10 2.20
CA LEU A 178 30.25 40.48 0.98
C LEU A 178 29.19 39.68 0.23
N LEU A 179 28.38 38.89 0.94
CA LEU A 179 27.37 38.05 0.32
C LEU A 179 26.28 38.88 -0.38
N LYS A 180 25.90 40.02 0.19
CA LYS A 180 24.91 40.93 -0.40
C LYS A 180 25.41 41.61 -1.67
N GLU A 181 26.73 41.79 -1.79
CA GLU A 181 27.37 42.40 -2.96
C GLU A 181 27.79 41.37 -4.02
N GLY A 182 28.27 40.21 -3.60
CA GLY A 182 28.81 39.16 -4.47
C GLY A 182 27.75 38.24 -5.05
N LEU A 183 26.59 38.10 -4.39
CA LEU A 183 25.47 37.35 -4.97
C LEU A 183 24.67 38.24 -5.92
N MET A 184 24.53 37.74 -7.15
CA MET A 184 23.54 38.27 -8.09
C MET A 184 22.15 37.89 -7.58
N ASP A 185 21.43 38.86 -7.03
CA ASP A 185 19.99 38.75 -6.78
C ASP A 185 19.25 39.36 -7.98
N PRO A 186 18.77 38.53 -8.94
CA PRO A 186 18.09 39.02 -10.13
C PRO A 186 16.77 39.76 -9.82
N ALA A 187 16.16 39.51 -8.66
CA ALA A 187 14.93 40.17 -8.23
C ALA A 187 15.18 41.53 -7.54
N LYS A 188 16.43 41.82 -7.12
CA LYS A 188 16.81 43.04 -6.37
C LYS A 188 16.34 44.35 -7.00
N TYR A 189 16.28 44.39 -8.32
CA TYR A 189 15.84 45.55 -9.10
C TYR A 189 14.66 45.24 -10.02
N ARG A 190 13.86 44.21 -9.72
CA ARG A 190 12.75 43.76 -10.57
C ARG A 190 13.19 43.54 -12.03
N PHE A 191 14.41 43.02 -12.23
CA PHE A 191 15.03 42.81 -13.54
C PHE A 191 15.34 44.08 -14.37
N TYR A 192 15.17 45.28 -13.82
CA TYR A 192 15.57 46.52 -14.47
C TYR A 192 17.02 46.89 -14.13
N SER A 193 17.71 47.48 -15.10
CA SER A 193 19.05 48.03 -14.91
C SER A 193 19.01 49.30 -14.04
N PRO A 194 19.65 49.33 -12.85
CA PRO A 194 19.67 50.52 -12.00
C PRO A 194 20.43 51.68 -12.61
N THR A 195 21.46 51.39 -13.42
CA THR A 195 22.23 52.42 -14.14
C THR A 195 21.37 53.13 -15.18
N PHE A 196 20.37 52.45 -15.75
CA PHE A 196 19.43 53.06 -16.67
C PHE A 196 18.38 53.92 -15.96
N ASP A 197 17.81 53.41 -14.86
CA ASP A 197 16.71 54.07 -14.14
C ASP A 197 17.18 55.23 -13.25
N LYS A 198 18.26 55.02 -12.49
CA LYS A 198 18.78 56.00 -11.51
C LYS A 198 19.91 56.87 -12.04
N ARG A 199 20.46 56.56 -13.22
CA ARG A 199 21.66 57.22 -13.79
C ARG A 199 22.84 57.32 -12.82
N THR A 200 22.93 56.41 -11.85
CA THR A 200 24.01 56.33 -10.88
C THR A 200 24.71 54.99 -11.04
N ALA A 201 26.04 54.98 -10.88
CA ALA A 201 26.80 53.73 -10.86
C ALA A 201 26.29 52.82 -9.74
N LEU A 202 26.30 51.51 -10.00
CA LEU A 202 25.81 50.49 -9.07
C LEU A 202 26.69 50.35 -7.83
N LYS A 203 27.98 50.67 -7.98
CA LYS A 203 28.98 50.69 -6.92
C LYS A 203 29.86 51.92 -7.15
N ASP A 204 30.03 52.72 -6.10
CA ASP A 204 31.00 53.80 -6.11
C ASP A 204 32.39 53.17 -5.94
N ILE A 205 33.21 53.28 -6.98
CA ILE A 205 34.54 52.65 -7.05
C ILE A 205 35.61 53.63 -6.52
N GLY A 206 35.19 54.79 -5.99
CA GLY A 206 36.05 55.90 -5.65
C GLY A 206 36.45 56.73 -6.86
N GLU A 207 37.21 57.78 -6.61
CA GLU A 207 37.74 58.63 -7.68
C GLU A 207 38.66 57.80 -8.60
N PRO A 208 38.57 58.00 -9.94
CA PRO A 208 39.42 57.28 -10.86
C PRO A 208 40.89 57.56 -10.50
N ALA A 209 41.69 56.50 -10.35
CA ALA A 209 43.12 56.61 -10.03
C ALA A 209 43.94 57.34 -11.11
N ARG A 210 43.30 57.71 -12.24
CA ARG A 210 43.93 58.36 -13.37
C ARG A 210 43.58 59.85 -13.33
N PRO A 211 44.56 60.77 -13.22
CA PRO A 211 44.31 62.20 -13.21
C PRO A 211 43.95 62.63 -14.63
N TRP A 212 42.66 62.66 -14.94
CA TRP A 212 42.09 63.39 -16.07
C TRP A 212 40.70 63.90 -15.68
#